data_AF-A0A2T0FCZ2-F1
#
_entry.id   AF-A0A2T0FCZ2-F1
#
_cell.length_a   1.000
_cell.length_b   1.000
_cell.length_c   1.000
_cell.angle_alpha   90.00
_cell.angle_beta   90.00
_cell.angle_gamma   90.00
#
_symmetry.space_group_name_H-M   'P 1'
#
loop_
_entity.id
_entity.type
_entity.pdbx_description
1 polymer ?
#
loop_
_entity_poly.entity_id
_entity_poly.type
_entity_poly.pdbx_seq_one_letter_code
_entity_poly.pdbx_strand_id
1 'polypeptide(L)'
;MAGPEKKKFKGPKPKQAEFDNGPDVFINKKRRKVPKDELSADAPRAFRTLMKWQAHAKQRAEEKQNTPKEIKPALKIRKGESMADFSRRVNEAVPLPMAKGVNDAKAAKTSQKQKAKAERLRAEYKVRLDKRRGRTDDDDQADLDADNWKSGKRDTSPDPWAHLQKARPKFGEVADRPPELPKLKRLSNVPKSAGSLARRELLETERQSVIDEYRRLKARKEATIDE
;
A
#
# COMPACT_ATOMS: atom_id res chain seq x y z
N MET A 1 -69.09 5.70 11.76
CA MET A 1 -67.81 6.34 12.13
C MET A 1 -66.76 5.90 11.14
N ALA A 2 -66.37 6.78 10.22
CA ALA A 2 -65.39 6.49 9.16
C ALA A 2 -63.97 6.82 9.68
N GLY A 3 -63.04 5.87 9.55
CA GLY A 3 -61.66 6.01 10.02
C GLY A 3 -60.79 6.88 9.11
N PRO A 4 -59.68 7.45 9.62
CA PRO A 4 -58.87 8.40 8.87
C PRO A 4 -58.02 7.73 7.79
N GLU A 5 -58.16 8.19 6.55
CA GLU A 5 -57.38 7.81 5.39
C GLU A 5 -55.91 8.24 5.51
N LYS A 6 -54.99 7.29 5.38
CA LYS A 6 -53.55 7.53 5.34
C LYS A 6 -53.14 8.06 3.96
N LYS A 7 -52.89 9.36 3.86
CA LYS A 7 -52.29 9.99 2.67
C LYS A 7 -50.87 9.46 2.44
N LYS A 8 -50.64 8.75 1.32
CA LYS A 8 -49.31 8.31 0.90
C LYS A 8 -48.53 9.49 0.32
N PHE A 9 -47.46 9.92 1.01
CA PHE A 9 -46.55 10.95 0.55
C PHE A 9 -45.69 10.41 -0.60
N LYS A 10 -45.91 10.90 -1.82
CA LYS A 10 -45.03 10.63 -2.98
C LYS A 10 -43.85 11.59 -2.91
N GLY A 11 -42.66 11.08 -2.57
CA GLY A 11 -41.43 11.88 -2.55
C GLY A 11 -41.06 12.44 -3.94
N PRO A 12 -40.21 13.48 -4.01
CA PRO A 12 -39.78 14.09 -5.26
C PRO A 12 -38.95 13.10 -6.09
N LYS A 13 -39.28 12.97 -7.38
CA LYS A 13 -38.53 12.13 -8.31
C LYS A 13 -37.11 12.70 -8.50
N PRO A 14 -36.06 11.85 -8.56
CA PRO A 14 -34.71 12.31 -8.87
C PRO A 14 -34.68 12.90 -10.29
N LYS A 15 -34.16 14.12 -10.41
CA LYS A 15 -33.90 14.76 -11.71
C LYS A 15 -32.85 13.93 -12.44
N GLN A 16 -33.16 13.53 -13.67
CA GLN A 16 -32.18 12.92 -14.56
C GLN A 16 -31.10 13.96 -14.86
N ALA A 17 -29.83 13.58 -14.67
CA ALA A 17 -28.71 14.40 -15.09
C ALA A 17 -28.63 14.31 -16.62
N GLU A 18 -28.99 15.41 -17.29
CA GLU A 18 -28.73 15.59 -18.71
C GLU A 18 -27.21 15.71 -18.89
N PHE A 19 -26.61 14.68 -19.51
CA PHE A 19 -25.24 14.75 -19.99
C PHE A 19 -25.24 15.61 -21.26
N ASP A 20 -24.88 16.89 -21.10
CA ASP A 20 -24.58 17.78 -22.21
C ASP A 20 -23.42 17.20 -23.03
N ASN A 21 -23.74 16.62 -24.19
CA ASN A 21 -22.80 16.26 -25.24
C ASN A 21 -22.41 17.52 -26.03
N GLY A 22 -21.76 18.47 -25.36
CA GLY A 22 -21.10 19.59 -26.05
C GLY A 22 -19.86 19.08 -26.81
N PRO A 23 -19.55 19.63 -28.01
CA PRO A 23 -18.40 19.19 -28.79
C PRO A 23 -17.09 19.49 -28.03
N ASP A 24 -16.37 18.41 -27.77
CA ASP A 24 -15.10 18.31 -27.06
C ASP A 24 -14.08 19.33 -27.63
N VAL A 25 -13.80 20.38 -26.85
CA VAL A 25 -12.82 21.40 -27.19
C VAL A 25 -11.43 20.77 -27.21
N PHE A 26 -10.90 20.61 -28.42
CA PHE A 26 -9.54 20.19 -28.80
C PHE A 26 -8.49 20.27 -27.68
N ILE A 27 -8.37 19.20 -26.89
CA ILE A 27 -7.16 18.95 -26.10
C ILE A 27 -6.09 18.44 -27.08
N ASN A 28 -5.16 19.31 -27.43
CA ASN A 28 -3.92 18.99 -28.15
C ASN A 28 -3.10 17.92 -27.41
N LYS A 29 -3.48 16.65 -27.57
CA LYS A 29 -2.68 15.49 -27.15
C LYS A 29 -1.54 15.36 -28.15
N LYS A 30 -0.38 15.94 -27.83
CA LYS A 30 0.90 15.54 -28.40
C LYS A 30 1.07 14.03 -28.15
N ARG A 31 0.69 13.21 -29.14
CA ARG A 31 0.91 11.75 -29.13
C ARG A 31 2.41 11.54 -29.10
N ARG A 32 2.96 11.25 -27.91
CA ARG A 32 4.36 10.84 -27.76
C ARG A 32 4.54 9.59 -28.63
N LYS A 33 5.39 9.67 -29.65
CA LYS A 33 5.81 8.51 -30.44
C LYS A 33 6.38 7.49 -29.46
N VAL A 34 5.64 6.40 -29.23
CA VAL A 34 6.14 5.26 -28.46
C VAL A 34 7.18 4.59 -29.34
N PRO A 35 8.44 4.41 -28.88
CA PRO A 35 9.45 3.71 -29.65
C PRO A 35 8.94 2.30 -30.00
N LYS A 36 9.06 1.92 -31.28
CA LYS A 36 8.79 0.56 -31.76
C LYS A 36 9.88 -0.35 -31.20
N ASP A 37 9.66 -0.88 -29.99
CA ASP A 37 10.48 -1.98 -29.48
C ASP A 37 10.13 -3.26 -30.26
N GLU A 38 11.13 -3.81 -30.94
CA GLU A 38 11.02 -4.92 -31.91
C GLU A 38 10.70 -6.30 -31.31
N LEU A 39 10.52 -6.39 -29.99
CA LEU A 39 10.03 -7.63 -29.37
C LEU A 39 8.51 -7.76 -29.62
N SER A 40 8.17 -8.44 -30.72
CA SER A 40 6.85 -8.97 -31.13
C SER A 40 5.66 -8.09 -30.73
N ALA A 41 5.15 -7.30 -31.69
CA ALA A 41 3.91 -6.52 -31.52
C ALA A 41 2.69 -7.36 -31.12
N ASP A 42 2.79 -8.68 -31.30
CA ASP A 42 1.75 -9.68 -31.08
C ASP A 42 1.65 -10.19 -29.63
N ALA A 43 2.65 -9.91 -28.79
CA ALA A 43 2.59 -10.32 -27.39
C ALA A 43 1.78 -9.33 -26.53
N PRO A 44 0.96 -9.81 -25.58
CA PRO A 44 0.19 -8.93 -24.71
C PRO A 44 1.11 -8.02 -23.89
N ARG A 45 0.67 -6.79 -23.63
CA ARG A 45 1.47 -5.74 -22.94
C ARG A 45 2.02 -6.20 -21.59
N ALA A 46 1.27 -7.00 -20.85
CA ALA A 46 1.70 -7.60 -19.59
C ALA A 46 2.92 -8.52 -19.77
N PHE A 47 2.90 -9.36 -20.82
CA PHE A 47 4.00 -10.26 -21.14
C PHE A 47 5.25 -9.50 -21.59
N ARG A 48 5.12 -8.45 -22.42
CA ARG A 48 6.25 -7.59 -22.81
C ARG A 48 6.90 -6.92 -21.60
N THR A 49 6.09 -6.50 -20.63
CA THR A 49 6.58 -5.91 -19.36
C THR A 49 7.33 -6.95 -18.52
N LEU A 50 6.80 -8.18 -18.45
CA LEU A 50 7.42 -9.30 -17.74
C LEU A 50 8.77 -9.70 -18.36
N MET A 51 8.84 -9.82 -19.69
CA MET A 51 10.08 -10.18 -20.40
C MET A 51 11.16 -9.11 -20.23
N LYS A 52 10.79 -7.83 -20.27
CA LYS A 52 11.72 -6.74 -19.95
C LYS A 52 12.25 -6.82 -18.52
N TRP A 53 11.39 -7.14 -17.56
CA TRP A 53 11.83 -7.29 -16.17
C TRP A 53 12.80 -8.46 -15.99
N GLN A 54 12.54 -9.60 -16.64
CA GLN A 54 13.46 -10.73 -16.65
C GLN A 54 14.80 -10.40 -17.32
N ALA A 55 14.79 -9.68 -18.44
CA ALA A 55 16.02 -9.25 -19.13
C ALA A 55 16.88 -8.34 -18.23
N HIS A 56 16.28 -7.34 -17.58
CA HIS A 56 17.00 -6.49 -16.62
C HIS A 56 17.48 -7.27 -15.38
N ALA A 57 16.74 -8.28 -14.93
CA ALA A 57 17.17 -9.13 -13.82
C ALA A 57 18.39 -9.98 -14.18
N LYS A 58 18.44 -10.52 -15.41
CA LYS A 58 19.60 -11.24 -15.94
C LYS A 58 20.83 -10.34 -16.07
N GLN A 59 20.68 -9.17 -16.69
CA GLN A 59 21.77 -8.18 -16.81
C GLN A 59 22.35 -7.80 -15.44
N ARG A 60 21.49 -7.56 -14.43
CA ARG A 60 21.95 -7.26 -13.06
C ARG A 60 22.61 -8.45 -12.35
N ALA A 61 22.27 -9.68 -12.71
CA ALA A 61 22.91 -10.87 -12.15
C ALA A 61 24.31 -11.07 -12.75
N GLU A 62 24.46 -10.84 -14.05
CA GLU A 62 25.74 -10.89 -14.77
C GLU A 62 26.70 -9.78 -14.32
N GLU A 63 26.21 -8.56 -14.12
CA GLU A 63 27.01 -7.42 -13.60
C GLU A 63 27.57 -7.68 -12.19
N LYS A 64 26.85 -8.45 -11.36
CA LYS A 64 27.30 -8.83 -10.00
C LYS A 64 28.36 -9.92 -9.98
N GLN A 65 28.50 -10.71 -11.05
CA GLN A 65 29.49 -11.78 -11.12
C GLN A 65 30.85 -11.30 -11.65
N ASN A 66 30.87 -10.20 -12.41
CA ASN A 66 32.10 -9.68 -13.04
C ASN A 66 32.79 -8.53 -12.27
N THR A 67 32.33 -8.16 -11.08
CA THR A 67 33.03 -7.17 -10.24
C THR A 67 33.97 -7.89 -9.27
N PRO A 68 35.30 -7.75 -9.40
CA PRO A 68 36.23 -8.31 -8.43
C PRO A 68 35.96 -7.66 -7.07
N LYS A 69 35.65 -8.49 -6.06
CA LYS A 69 35.45 -8.05 -4.68
C LYS A 69 36.81 -7.71 -4.08
N GLU A 70 37.31 -6.51 -4.35
CA GLU A 70 38.45 -5.97 -3.63
C GLU A 70 38.11 -5.89 -2.14
N ILE A 71 38.82 -6.65 -1.32
CA ILE A 71 38.70 -6.62 0.14
C ILE A 71 39.33 -5.30 0.61
N LYS A 72 38.55 -4.23 0.64
CA LYS A 72 39.01 -2.96 1.21
C LYS A 72 39.30 -3.17 2.70
N PRO A 73 40.46 -2.72 3.22
CA PRO A 73 40.81 -2.89 4.62
C PRO A 73 39.75 -2.22 5.52
N ALA A 74 39.48 -2.84 6.67
CA ALA A 74 38.51 -2.33 7.63
C ALA A 74 38.81 -0.86 8.02
N LEU A 75 37.87 0.04 7.75
CA LEU A 75 38.01 1.47 8.02
C LEU A 75 38.05 1.71 9.54
N LYS A 76 39.18 2.20 10.04
CA LYS A 76 39.36 2.66 11.42
C LYS A 76 39.14 4.18 11.52
N ILE A 77 38.63 4.63 12.67
CA ILE A 77 38.52 6.06 13.01
C ILE A 77 39.93 6.65 13.14
N ARG A 78 40.21 7.77 12.48
CA ARG A 78 41.52 8.44 12.58
C ARG A 78 41.58 9.29 13.85
N LYS A 79 42.77 9.47 14.42
CA LYS A 79 42.96 10.38 15.58
C LYS A 79 42.58 11.80 15.15
N GLY A 80 41.64 12.43 15.86
CA GLY A 80 41.16 13.79 15.59
C GLY A 80 40.02 13.90 14.57
N GLU A 81 39.51 12.79 14.03
CA GLU A 81 38.35 12.80 13.14
C GLU A 81 37.03 12.74 13.92
N SER A 82 36.02 13.49 13.46
CA SER A 82 34.67 13.44 14.02
C SER A 82 33.92 12.16 13.60
N MET A 83 32.95 11.71 14.40
CA MET A 83 32.12 10.55 14.05
C MET A 83 31.35 10.74 12.73
N ALA A 84 31.03 11.99 12.39
CA ALA A 84 30.35 12.35 11.15
C ALA A 84 31.24 12.12 9.92
N ASP A 85 32.51 12.50 9.99
CA ASP A 85 33.48 12.32 8.90
C ASP A 85 33.81 10.82 8.70
N PHE A 86 33.93 10.08 9.79
CA PHE A 86 34.08 8.62 9.73
C PHE A 86 32.89 7.97 9.03
N SER A 87 31.67 8.38 9.39
CA SER A 87 30.43 7.87 8.78
C SER A 87 30.35 8.18 7.28
N ARG A 88 30.83 9.35 6.84
CA ARG A 88 30.91 9.69 5.40
C ARG A 88 31.86 8.74 4.66
N ARG A 89 33.06 8.49 5.18
CA ARG A 89 34.03 7.56 4.58
C ARG A 89 33.52 6.13 4.54
N VAL A 90 32.83 5.69 5.58
CA VAL A 90 32.18 4.37 5.61
C VAL A 90 31.13 4.28 4.51
N ASN A 91 30.27 5.28 4.38
CA ASN A 91 29.23 5.31 3.34
C ASN A 91 29.80 5.36 1.92
N GLU A 92 30.92 6.06 1.71
CA GLU A 92 31.61 6.11 0.40
C GLU A 92 32.33 4.81 0.05
N ALA A 93 32.89 4.13 1.05
CA ALA A 93 33.66 2.91 0.83
C ALA A 93 32.78 1.70 0.54
N VAL A 94 31.56 1.66 1.10
CA VAL A 94 30.58 0.63 0.78
C VAL A 94 30.07 0.87 -0.64
N PRO A 95 30.28 -0.07 -1.58
CA PRO A 95 29.68 0.01 -2.91
C PRO A 95 28.18 -0.27 -2.80
N LEU A 96 27.42 0.68 -2.25
CA LEU A 96 25.98 0.64 -2.31
C LEU A 96 25.57 1.03 -3.74
N PRO A 97 24.78 0.21 -4.46
CA PRO A 97 24.17 0.60 -5.74
C PRO A 97 23.09 1.70 -5.57
N MET A 98 23.13 2.45 -4.48
CA MET A 98 22.18 3.50 -4.14
C MET A 98 22.73 4.83 -4.63
N ALA A 99 22.46 5.08 -5.92
CA ALA A 99 22.34 6.39 -6.55
C ALA A 99 22.90 7.60 -5.77
N LYS A 100 24.16 7.92 -6.02
CA LYS A 100 24.66 9.31 -5.96
C LYS A 100 23.66 10.18 -6.75
N GLY A 101 22.80 10.94 -6.05
CA GLY A 101 21.84 11.89 -6.64
C GLY A 101 20.33 11.65 -6.39
N VAL A 102 19.89 10.56 -5.75
CA VAL A 102 18.43 10.35 -5.52
C VAL A 102 17.87 11.17 -4.35
N ASN A 103 18.70 11.56 -3.40
CA ASN A 103 18.25 12.37 -2.26
C ASN A 103 17.93 13.82 -2.66
N ASP A 104 18.69 14.42 -3.58
CA ASP A 104 18.44 15.78 -4.06
C ASP A 104 17.18 15.86 -4.93
N ALA A 105 16.99 14.87 -5.83
CA ALA A 105 15.81 14.82 -6.69
C ALA A 105 14.51 14.53 -5.93
N LYS A 106 14.57 13.75 -4.84
CA LYS A 106 13.41 13.51 -3.97
C LYS A 106 13.13 14.70 -3.05
N ALA A 107 14.15 15.38 -2.53
CA ALA A 107 13.98 16.59 -1.74
C ALA A 107 13.33 17.71 -2.57
N ALA A 108 13.76 17.89 -3.84
CA ALA A 108 13.16 18.86 -4.76
C ALA A 108 11.68 18.57 -5.06
N LYS A 109 11.32 17.31 -5.32
CA LYS A 109 9.91 16.92 -5.57
C LYS A 109 9.01 17.10 -4.34
N THR A 110 9.52 16.81 -3.14
CA THR A 110 8.77 17.03 -1.90
C THR A 110 8.56 18.52 -1.62
N SER A 111 9.58 19.35 -1.86
CA SER A 111 9.50 20.81 -1.73
C SER A 111 8.48 21.41 -2.71
N GLN A 112 8.48 20.97 -3.98
CA GLN A 112 7.52 21.46 -4.98
C GLN A 112 6.06 21.10 -4.62
N LYS A 113 5.82 19.89 -4.09
CA LYS A 113 4.49 19.46 -3.63
C LYS A 113 4.01 20.28 -2.43
N GLN A 114 4.91 20.63 -1.50
CA GLN A 114 4.57 21.48 -0.35
C GLN A 114 4.24 22.92 -0.79
N LYS A 115 5.02 23.49 -1.72
CA LYS A 115 4.74 24.82 -2.29
C LYS A 115 3.37 24.88 -2.99
N ALA A 116 3.06 23.89 -3.83
CA ALA A 116 1.75 23.82 -4.51
C ALA A 116 0.58 23.68 -3.51
N LYS A 117 0.76 22.94 -2.41
CA LYS A 117 -0.26 22.83 -1.35
C LYS A 117 -0.46 24.15 -0.61
N ALA A 118 0.63 24.86 -0.29
CA ALA A 118 0.57 26.17 0.35
C ALA A 118 -0.12 27.22 -0.54
N GLU A 119 0.17 27.20 -1.84
CA GLU A 119 -0.47 28.09 -2.82
C GLU A 119 -1.97 27.81 -2.94
N ARG A 120 -2.38 26.53 -2.97
CA ARG A 120 -3.80 26.16 -2.98
C ARG A 120 -4.55 26.65 -1.74
N LEU A 121 -3.96 26.50 -0.55
CA LEU A 121 -4.56 27.00 0.69
C LEU A 121 -4.67 28.53 0.69
N ARG A 122 -3.65 29.23 0.16
CA ARG A 122 -3.67 30.69 0.04
C ARG A 122 -4.75 31.18 -0.93
N ALA A 123 -4.93 30.49 -2.06
CA ALA A 123 -6.00 30.78 -3.02
C ALA A 123 -7.39 30.55 -2.41
N GLU A 124 -7.58 29.44 -1.70
CA GLU A 124 -8.85 29.13 -1.02
C GLU A 124 -9.19 30.17 0.06
N TYR A 125 -8.20 30.60 0.83
CA TYR A 125 -8.38 31.65 1.83
C TYR A 125 -8.80 32.98 1.21
N LYS A 126 -8.19 33.35 0.07
CA LYS A 126 -8.55 34.58 -0.66
C LYS A 126 -9.99 34.55 -1.17
N VAL A 127 -10.41 33.43 -1.79
CA VAL A 127 -11.79 33.24 -2.26
C VAL A 127 -12.78 33.33 -1.10
N ARG A 128 -12.45 32.76 0.07
CA ARG A 128 -13.29 32.83 1.28
C ARG A 128 -13.42 34.26 1.81
N LEU A 129 -12.34 35.03 1.78
CA LEU A 129 -12.33 36.42 2.22
C LEU A 129 -13.14 37.31 1.28
N ASP A 130 -12.99 37.14 -0.04
CA ASP A 130 -13.78 37.86 -1.04
C ASP A 130 -15.27 37.52 -0.94
N LYS A 131 -15.61 36.25 -0.65
CA LYS A 131 -17.00 35.83 -0.39
C LYS A 131 -17.60 36.47 0.87
N ARG A 132 -16.81 36.70 1.93
CA ARG A 132 -17.27 37.47 3.11
C ARG A 132 -17.41 38.95 2.80
N ARG A 133 -16.50 39.53 2.01
CA ARG A 133 -16.50 40.96 1.71
C ARG A 133 -17.56 41.37 0.67
N GLY A 134 -17.98 40.45 -0.19
CA GLY A 134 -19.05 40.63 -1.16
C GLY A 134 -20.45 40.24 -0.67
N ARG A 135 -20.58 39.79 0.58
CA ARG A 135 -21.88 39.60 1.24
C ARG A 135 -22.15 40.87 2.05
N THR A 136 -22.92 41.77 1.46
CA THR A 136 -23.48 42.95 2.10
C THR A 136 -24.30 42.53 3.32
N ASP A 137 -24.10 43.22 4.44
CA ASP A 137 -24.68 43.03 5.79
C ASP A 137 -26.22 43.18 5.85
N ASP A 138 -27.02 42.30 5.21
CA ASP A 138 -28.50 42.47 5.25
C ASP A 138 -29.34 41.19 5.48
N ASP A 139 -28.74 40.01 5.73
CA ASP A 139 -29.52 38.75 5.87
C ASP A 139 -29.02 37.79 6.99
N ASP A 140 -28.34 38.27 8.03
CA ASP A 140 -27.80 37.41 9.11
C ASP A 140 -28.71 37.35 10.36
N GLN A 141 -30.04 37.32 10.22
CA GLN A 141 -30.98 37.20 11.36
C GLN A 141 -32.14 36.20 11.14
N ALA A 142 -31.90 35.07 10.50
CA ALA A 142 -32.80 33.93 10.56
C ALA A 142 -32.02 32.66 10.20
N ASP A 143 -31.72 31.81 11.19
CA ASP A 143 -31.44 30.36 11.06
C ASP A 143 -30.63 29.81 12.25
N LEU A 144 -30.88 30.31 13.47
CA LEU A 144 -30.35 29.72 14.72
C LEU A 144 -31.45 29.05 15.56
N ASP A 145 -32.49 28.52 14.93
CA ASP A 145 -33.54 27.78 15.62
C ASP A 145 -33.45 26.26 15.38
N ALA A 146 -32.89 25.62 16.41
CA ALA A 146 -33.41 24.41 17.02
C ALA A 146 -33.31 23.07 16.27
N ASP A 147 -32.09 22.52 16.32
CA ASP A 147 -31.74 21.18 16.81
C ASP A 147 -32.83 20.41 17.62
N ASN A 148 -33.87 19.89 16.97
CA ASN A 148 -34.82 18.94 17.59
C ASN A 148 -35.02 17.67 16.74
N TRP A 149 -33.93 17.09 16.24
CA TRP A 149 -33.95 15.74 15.68
C TRP A 149 -33.76 14.74 16.81
N LYS A 150 -34.84 14.43 17.54
CA LYS A 150 -34.90 13.24 18.39
C LYS A 150 -34.78 12.00 17.49
N SER A 151 -33.55 11.57 17.25
CA SER A 151 -33.25 10.30 16.61
C SER A 151 -33.76 9.19 17.54
N GLY A 152 -34.81 8.51 17.10
CA GLY A 152 -35.31 7.32 17.78
C GLY A 152 -34.14 6.35 17.99
N LYS A 153 -34.01 5.85 19.23
CA LYS A 153 -32.98 4.90 19.65
C LYS A 153 -33.10 3.64 18.79
N ARG A 154 -32.36 3.59 17.69
CA ARG A 154 -32.09 2.35 16.97
C ARG A 154 -31.07 1.62 17.82
N ASP A 155 -31.34 0.36 18.13
CA ASP A 155 -30.33 -0.50 18.76
C ASP A 155 -29.05 -0.39 17.94
N THR A 156 -27.96 -0.03 18.63
CA THR A 156 -26.68 0.23 17.97
C THR A 156 -26.23 -1.09 17.36
N SER A 157 -26.28 -1.17 16.03
CA SER A 157 -25.74 -2.28 15.26
C SER A 157 -24.38 -2.64 15.84
N PRO A 158 -24.08 -3.93 16.08
CA PRO A 158 -22.80 -4.34 16.64
C PRO A 158 -21.69 -3.70 15.82
N ASP A 159 -20.95 -2.79 16.45
CA ASP A 159 -19.90 -2.03 15.78
C ASP A 159 -18.89 -3.05 15.26
N PRO A 160 -18.65 -3.12 13.93
CA PRO A 160 -17.69 -4.06 13.37
C PRO A 160 -16.30 -3.88 13.97
N TRP A 161 -16.02 -2.75 14.64
CA TRP A 161 -14.76 -2.45 15.30
C TRP A 161 -14.79 -2.57 16.83
N ALA A 162 -15.87 -3.04 17.46
CA ALA A 162 -15.94 -3.20 18.91
C ALA A 162 -14.79 -4.06 19.48
N HIS A 163 -14.35 -5.08 18.73
CA HIS A 163 -13.24 -5.95 19.10
C HIS A 163 -11.85 -5.28 19.08
N LEU A 164 -11.73 -4.09 18.48
CA LEU A 164 -10.51 -3.27 18.44
C LEU A 164 -10.42 -2.29 19.62
N GLN A 165 -11.51 -2.06 20.35
CA GLN A 165 -11.52 -1.20 21.55
C GLN A 165 -10.89 -1.87 22.79
N LYS A 166 -10.19 -3.01 22.61
CA LYS A 166 -9.35 -3.60 23.67
C LYS A 166 -8.46 -2.50 24.25
N ALA A 167 -8.44 -2.42 25.58
CA ALA A 167 -7.83 -1.33 26.34
C ALA A 167 -6.51 -0.88 25.71
N ARG A 168 -6.51 0.32 25.13
CA ARG A 168 -5.27 0.92 24.61
C ARG A 168 -4.39 1.17 25.83
N PRO A 169 -3.11 0.75 25.82
CA PRO A 169 -2.21 1.04 26.92
C PRO A 169 -2.17 2.55 27.14
N LYS A 170 -2.20 2.98 28.40
CA LYS A 170 -2.17 4.41 28.72
C LYS A 170 -0.82 4.96 28.28
N PHE A 171 -0.84 6.08 27.57
CA PHE A 171 0.38 6.74 27.11
C PHE A 171 1.20 7.16 28.34
N GLY A 172 2.41 6.61 28.49
CA GLY A 172 3.28 6.82 29.65
C GLY A 172 3.50 5.59 30.54
N GLU A 173 2.77 4.50 30.33
CA GLU A 173 3.04 3.21 30.97
C GLU A 173 4.23 2.56 30.27
N VAL A 174 5.40 2.57 30.93
CA VAL A 174 6.59 1.86 30.44
C VAL A 174 6.33 0.38 30.61
N ALA A 175 6.12 -0.34 29.51
CA ALA A 175 5.93 -1.78 29.56
C ALA A 175 7.16 -2.44 30.18
N ASP A 176 6.99 -3.14 31.30
CA ASP A 176 8.06 -3.85 32.03
C ASP A 176 8.81 -4.84 31.12
N ARG A 177 8.11 -5.38 30.13
CA ARG A 177 8.69 -6.25 29.11
C ARG A 177 8.05 -5.97 27.76
N PRO A 178 8.82 -5.93 26.66
CA PRO A 178 8.24 -5.83 25.32
C PRO A 178 7.24 -6.97 25.08
N PRO A 179 6.17 -6.73 24.29
CA PRO A 179 5.17 -7.75 24.01
C PRO A 179 5.81 -8.98 23.38
N GLU A 180 5.48 -10.17 23.89
CA GLU A 180 5.97 -11.42 23.32
C GLU A 180 5.27 -11.67 21.97
N LEU A 181 6.05 -11.65 20.89
CA LEU A 181 5.55 -12.01 19.57
C LEU A 181 5.25 -13.52 19.55
N PRO A 182 4.08 -13.94 19.01
CA PRO A 182 3.78 -15.36 18.87
C PRO A 182 4.85 -16.03 18.00
N LYS A 183 5.44 -17.11 18.50
CA LYS A 183 6.46 -17.87 17.77
C LYS A 183 5.81 -18.46 16.52
N LEU A 184 6.30 -18.06 15.35
CA LEU A 184 5.84 -18.60 14.08
C LEU A 184 6.10 -20.10 14.04
N LYS A 185 5.07 -20.89 13.72
CA LYS A 185 5.18 -22.34 13.51
C LYS A 185 6.21 -22.59 12.41
N ARG A 186 7.26 -23.35 12.73
CA ARG A 186 8.27 -23.77 11.76
C ARG A 186 7.88 -25.16 11.26
N LEU A 187 7.46 -25.23 10.01
CA LEU A 187 7.26 -26.49 9.29
C LEU A 187 8.66 -27.10 9.12
N SER A 188 8.91 -28.28 9.69
CA SER A 188 10.25 -28.89 9.74
C SER A 188 10.69 -29.45 8.39
N ASN A 189 9.73 -29.93 7.60
CA ASN A 189 10.00 -30.68 6.37
C ASN A 189 10.05 -29.80 5.11
N VAL A 190 9.58 -28.55 5.19
CA VAL A 190 9.50 -27.66 4.02
C VAL A 190 10.39 -26.43 4.22
N PRO A 191 11.39 -26.22 3.34
CA PRO A 191 12.32 -25.11 3.51
C PRO A 191 11.60 -23.77 3.35
N LYS A 192 12.10 -22.75 4.06
CA LYS A 192 11.55 -21.38 3.99
C LYS A 192 11.60 -20.78 2.57
N SER A 193 12.51 -21.25 1.72
CA SER A 193 12.63 -20.84 0.32
C SER A 193 11.45 -21.27 -0.55
N ALA A 194 10.64 -22.25 -0.11
CA ALA A 194 9.49 -22.74 -0.87
C ALA A 194 8.31 -21.73 -0.96
N GLY A 195 8.39 -20.58 -0.29
CA GLY A 195 7.46 -19.46 -0.45
C GLY A 195 6.66 -19.12 0.81
N SER A 196 5.41 -18.68 0.62
CA SER A 196 4.53 -18.25 1.70
C SER A 196 4.21 -19.39 2.68
N LEU A 197 3.84 -19.06 3.92
CA LEU A 197 3.48 -20.06 4.94
C LEU A 197 2.33 -20.96 4.47
N ALA A 198 1.28 -20.40 3.87
CA ALA A 198 0.17 -21.15 3.29
C ALA A 198 0.64 -22.16 2.21
N ARG A 199 1.57 -21.75 1.33
CA ARG A 199 2.12 -22.67 0.31
C ARG A 199 2.91 -23.81 0.97
N ARG A 200 3.64 -23.52 2.04
CA ARG A 200 4.41 -24.54 2.75
C ARG A 200 3.51 -25.51 3.53
N GLU A 201 2.39 -25.05 4.06
CA GLU A 201 1.37 -25.91 4.68
C GLU A 201 0.77 -26.87 3.66
N LEU A 202 0.40 -26.38 2.46
CA LEU A 202 -0.08 -27.25 1.37
C LEU A 202 0.94 -28.33 1.00
N LEU A 203 2.21 -27.95 0.79
CA LEU A 203 3.27 -28.91 0.48
C LEU A 203 3.48 -29.96 1.59
N GLU A 204 3.31 -29.58 2.86
CA GLU A 204 3.40 -30.54 3.96
C GLU A 204 2.23 -31.52 3.95
N THR A 205 1.01 -31.06 3.66
CA THR A 205 -0.16 -31.94 3.52
C THR A 205 -0.02 -32.91 2.34
N GLU A 206 0.44 -32.44 1.19
CA GLU A 206 0.72 -33.28 0.02
C GLU A 206 1.77 -34.34 0.33
N ARG A 207 2.86 -33.94 1.00
CA ARG A 207 3.91 -34.87 1.43
C ARG A 207 3.37 -35.94 2.38
N GLN A 208 2.56 -35.56 3.36
CA GLN A 208 1.95 -36.51 4.29
C GLN A 208 1.07 -37.53 3.56
N SER A 209 0.25 -37.07 2.61
CA SER A 209 -0.56 -37.95 1.75
C SER A 209 0.29 -39.00 1.03
N VAL A 210 1.40 -38.58 0.41
CA VAL A 210 2.31 -39.49 -0.31
C VAL A 210 2.96 -40.51 0.64
N ILE A 211 3.39 -40.07 1.82
CA ILE A 211 3.99 -40.97 2.82
C ILE A 211 2.97 -42.01 3.29
N ASP A 212 1.72 -41.59 3.53
CA ASP A 212 0.67 -42.50 3.99
C ASP A 212 0.25 -43.49 2.90
N GLU A 213 0.17 -43.06 1.64
CA GLU A 213 -0.03 -43.96 0.50
C GLU A 213 1.10 -44.98 0.36
N TYR A 214 2.36 -44.53 0.47
CA TYR A 214 3.52 -45.42 0.43
C TYR A 214 3.49 -46.44 1.58
N ARG A 215 3.13 -46.00 2.80
CA ARG A 215 2.97 -46.91 3.95
C ARG A 215 1.88 -47.95 3.71
N ARG A 216 0.75 -47.57 3.12
CA ARG A 216 -0.33 -48.52 2.75
C ARG A 216 0.16 -49.54 1.72
N LEU A 217 0.86 -49.11 0.69
CA LEU A 217 1.42 -50.01 -0.33
C LEU A 217 2.45 -50.97 0.25
N LYS A 218 3.32 -50.49 1.15
CA LYS A 218 4.34 -51.31 1.81
C LYS A 218 3.70 -52.35 2.74
N ALA A 219 2.71 -51.95 3.53
CA ALA A 219 1.97 -52.88 4.39
C ALA A 219 1.25 -53.98 3.61
N ARG A 220 0.67 -53.66 2.44
CA ARG A 220 0.08 -54.66 1.55
C ARG A 220 1.12 -55.64 1.01
N LYS A 221 2.31 -55.15 0.62
CA LYS A 221 3.40 -56.00 0.14
C LYS A 221 3.94 -56.91 1.24
N GLU A 222 4.06 -56.42 2.47
CA GLU A 222 4.49 -57.23 3.61
C GLU A 222 3.45 -58.32 3.94
N ALA A 223 2.16 -57.97 3.95
CA ALA A 223 1.09 -58.95 4.16
C ALA A 223 1.08 -60.07 3.11
N THR A 224 1.40 -59.77 1.85
CA THR A 224 1.50 -60.80 0.79
C THR A 224 2.75 -61.68 0.88
N ILE A 225 3.76 -61.29 1.66
CA ILE A 225 4.99 -62.09 1.84
C ILE A 225 4.89 -63.01 3.05
N ASP A 226 4.08 -62.61 4.06
CA ASP A 226 3.84 -63.39 5.27
C ASP A 226 2.72 -64.45 5.11
N GLU A 227 2.05 -64.51 3.94
CA GLU A 227 1.13 -65.60 3.51
C GLU A 227 1.85 -66.61 2.61
#